data_AF-A0A920AHK2-F1
#
_entry.id   AF-A0A920AHK2-F1
#
_cell.length_a   1.000
_cell.length_b   1.000
_cell.length_c   1.000
_cell.angle_alpha   90.00
_cell.angle_beta   90.00
_cell.angle_gamma   90.00
#
_symmetry.space_group_name_H-M   'P 1'
#
loop_
_entity.id
_entity.type
_entity.pdbx_description
1 polymer ?
#
loop_
_entity_poly.entity_id
_entity_poly.type
_entity_poly.pdbx_seq_one_letter_code
_entity_poly.pdbx_strand_id
1 'polypeptide(L)'
;MKIYTKKGDKGETRLLYGDAVSKDSIAPEAYGSVDELVAALGLIRYEKELPLETKEVVLRIQRELFVVGAELATSKRVDQN
;
A
#
# COMPACT_ATOMS: atom_id res chain seq x y z
N MET A 1 4.88 21.12 3.06
CA MET A 1 5.41 20.01 2.23
C MET A 1 4.44 19.75 1.09
N LYS A 2 4.89 19.61 -0.16
CA LYS A 2 4.00 19.27 -1.28
C LYS A 2 3.90 17.75 -1.40
N ILE A 3 2.68 17.23 -1.55
CA ILE A 3 2.44 15.80 -1.76
C ILE A 3 2.80 15.41 -3.22
N TYR A 4 2.47 16.28 -4.19
CA TYR A 4 2.78 16.04 -5.60
C TYR A 4 4.24 16.36 -5.94
N THR A 5 4.91 15.44 -6.65
CA THR A 5 6.31 15.60 -7.08
C THR A 5 6.52 15.61 -8.59
N LYS A 6 5.49 15.26 -9.37
CA LYS A 6 5.53 15.08 -10.84
C LYS A 6 6.47 13.98 -11.36
N LYS A 7 7.18 13.28 -10.47
CA LYS A 7 8.16 12.24 -10.85
C LYS A 7 7.51 11.03 -11.52
N GLY A 8 6.22 10.79 -11.25
CA GLY A 8 5.48 9.66 -11.82
C GLY A 8 4.64 9.99 -13.05
N ASP A 9 4.76 11.20 -13.61
CA ASP A 9 3.94 11.63 -14.75
C ASP A 9 4.27 10.85 -16.04
N LYS A 10 5.45 10.21 -16.10
CA LYS A 10 5.88 9.34 -17.20
C LYS A 10 5.46 7.87 -17.04
N GLY A 11 4.63 7.55 -16.05
CA GLY A 11 4.15 6.18 -15.82
C GLY A 11 5.05 5.33 -14.91
N GLU A 12 6.12 5.90 -14.35
CA GLU A 12 7.02 5.20 -13.42
C GLU A 12 6.77 5.61 -11.97
N THR A 13 7.22 4.77 -11.04
CA THR A 13 7.26 5.07 -9.60
C THR A 13 8.51 4.47 -8.98
N ARG A 14 8.92 4.92 -7.79
CA ARG A 14 10.08 4.34 -7.09
C ARG A 14 9.61 3.39 -6.00
N LEU A 15 10.23 2.23 -5.96
CA LEU A 15 10.10 1.29 -4.86
C LEU A 15 10.71 1.86 -3.56
N LEU A 16 10.29 1.32 -2.43
CA LEU A 16 10.84 1.69 -1.13
C LEU A 16 12.29 1.16 -1.06
N TYR A 17 13.26 2.08 -1.03
CA TYR A 17 14.70 1.78 -1.13
C TYR A 17 15.16 1.10 -2.43
N GLY A 18 14.34 1.15 -3.49
CA GLY A 18 14.62 0.47 -4.76
C GLY A 18 14.62 1.40 -5.97
N ASP A 19 14.68 0.77 -7.14
CA ASP A 19 14.73 1.45 -8.43
C ASP A 19 13.37 2.00 -8.85
N ALA A 20 13.39 2.79 -9.93
CA ALA A 20 12.17 3.17 -10.63
C ALA A 20 11.63 1.97 -11.42
N VAL A 21 10.34 1.72 -11.29
CA VAL A 21 9.61 0.65 -12.00
C VAL A 21 8.38 1.24 -12.67
N SER A 22 7.88 0.57 -13.71
CA SER A 22 6.57 0.91 -14.29
C SER A 22 5.49 0.80 -13.23
N LYS A 23 4.51 1.71 -13.22
CA LYS A 23 3.32 1.65 -12.36
C LYS A 23 2.47 0.40 -12.59
N ASP A 24 2.59 -0.22 -13.76
CA ASP A 24 1.85 -1.44 -14.10
C ASP A 24 2.66 -2.72 -13.79
N SER A 25 3.81 -2.59 -13.12
CA SER A 25 4.60 -3.75 -12.70
C SER A 25 4.00 -4.44 -11.47
N ILE A 26 4.38 -5.70 -11.27
CA ILE A 26 3.78 -6.56 -10.25
C ILE A 26 3.89 -6.01 -8.82
N ALA A 27 4.97 -5.29 -8.50
CA ALA A 27 5.17 -4.74 -7.16
C ALA A 27 4.18 -3.59 -6.85
N PRO A 28 4.09 -2.52 -7.66
CA PRO A 28 3.02 -1.52 -7.59
C PRO A 28 1.61 -2.07 -7.55
N GLU A 29 1.30 -3.06 -8.38
CA GLU A 29 -0.02 -3.69 -8.37
C GLU A 29 -0.30 -4.37 -7.02
N ALA A 30 0.68 -5.10 -6.48
CA ALA A 30 0.54 -5.82 -5.22
C ALA A 30 0.38 -4.89 -4.01
N TYR A 31 1.26 -3.91 -3.82
CA TYR A 31 1.12 -2.99 -2.68
C TYR A 31 -0.02 -1.98 -2.89
N GLY A 32 -0.39 -1.68 -4.14
CA GLY A 32 -1.57 -0.88 -4.48
C GLY A 32 -2.87 -1.59 -4.08
N SER A 33 -2.98 -2.89 -4.36
CA SER A 33 -4.10 -3.72 -3.90
C SER A 33 -4.21 -3.75 -2.37
N VAL A 34 -3.07 -3.79 -1.67
CA VAL A 34 -3.03 -3.72 -0.20
C VAL A 34 -3.49 -2.34 0.30
N ASP A 35 -3.08 -1.26 -0.36
CA ASP A 35 -3.52 0.11 -0.03
C ASP A 35 -5.04 0.27 -0.21
N GLU A 36 -5.60 -0.27 -1.29
CA GLU A 36 -7.06 -0.28 -1.51
C GLU A 36 -7.80 -1.05 -0.40
N LEU A 37 -7.31 -2.22 0.01
CA LEU A 37 -7.87 -2.99 1.11
C LEU A 37 -7.81 -2.19 2.43
N VAL A 38 -6.69 -1.53 2.73
CA VAL A 38 -6.55 -0.69 3.93
C VAL A 38 -7.58 0.45 3.92
N ALA A 39 -7.81 1.08 2.76
CA ALA A 39 -8.83 2.11 2.61
C ALA A 39 -10.25 1.57 2.83
N ALA A 40 -10.59 0.43 2.23
CA ALA A 40 -11.89 -0.22 2.40
C ALA A 40 -12.16 -0.62 3.87
N LEU A 41 -11.16 -1.17 4.55
CA LEU A 41 -11.24 -1.44 6.00
C LEU A 41 -11.45 -0.17 6.82
N GLY A 42 -10.92 0.97 6.38
CA GLY A 42 -11.13 2.27 7.01
C GLY A 42 -12.60 2.69 6.96
N LEU A 43 -13.26 2.48 5.82
CA LEU A 43 -14.70 2.73 5.67
C LEU A 43 -15.52 1.82 6.59
N ILE A 44 -15.22 0.52 6.62
CA ILE A 44 -15.89 -0.44 7.50
C ILE A 44 -15.72 -0.05 8.97
N ARG A 45 -14.52 0.34 9.38
CA ARG A 45 -14.23 0.75 10.78
C ARG A 45 -14.99 2.01 11.20
N TYR A 46 -15.34 2.87 10.25
CA TYR A 46 -16.10 4.10 10.51
C TYR A 46 -17.57 3.83 10.85
N GLU A 47 -18.12 2.67 10.49
CA GLU A 47 -19.52 2.32 10.72
C GLU A 47 -19.92 2.45 12.20
N LYS A 48 -21.06 3.10 12.47
CA LYS A 48 -21.50 3.40 13.84
C LYS A 48 -21.85 2.15 14.62
N GLU A 49 -22.53 1.22 13.97
CA GLU A 49 -23.05 -0.02 14.57
C GLU A 49 -21.96 -1.11 14.75
N LEU A 50 -20.74 -0.87 14.27
CA LEU A 50 -19.66 -1.84 14.42
C LEU A 50 -19.18 -1.85 15.89
N PRO A 51 -19.15 -3.01 16.57
CA PRO A 51 -18.68 -3.11 17.95
C PRO A 51 -17.27 -2.56 18.13
N LEU A 52 -16.99 -1.99 19.30
CA LEU A 52 -15.70 -1.38 19.58
C LEU A 52 -14.56 -2.41 19.50
N GLU A 53 -14.74 -3.62 20.00
CA GLU A 53 -13.69 -4.65 19.90
C GLU A 53 -13.38 -4.98 18.43
N THR A 54 -14.40 -5.04 17.58
CA THR A 54 -14.23 -5.26 16.14
C THR A 54 -13.51 -4.10 15.47
N LYS A 55 -13.81 -2.85 15.84
CA LYS A 55 -13.07 -1.67 15.34
C LYS A 55 -11.58 -1.74 15.68
N GLU A 56 -11.23 -2.20 16.87
CA GLU A 56 -9.84 -2.37 17.28
C GLU A 56 -9.14 -3.51 16.52
N VAL A 57 -9.84 -4.62 16.26
CA VAL A 57 -9.31 -5.69 15.39
C VAL A 57 -9.05 -5.17 13.97
N VAL A 58 -9.99 -4.41 13.38
CA VAL A 58 -9.82 -3.81 12.06
C VAL A 58 -8.62 -2.85 12.06
N LEU A 59 -8.48 -2.01 13.08
CA LEU A 59 -7.33 -1.10 13.20
C LEU A 59 -6.00 -1.86 13.28
N ARG A 60 -5.95 -2.97 14.04
CA ARG A 60 -4.76 -3.82 14.11
C ARG A 60 -4.41 -4.39 12.72
N ILE A 61 -5.40 -4.93 12.01
CA ILE A 61 -5.21 -5.45 10.65
C ILE A 61 -4.73 -4.37 9.69
N GLN A 62 -5.31 -3.16 9.72
CA GLN A 62 -4.85 -2.04 8.89
C GLN A 62 -3.37 -1.71 9.14
N ARG A 63 -2.92 -1.74 10.41
CA ARG A 63 -1.51 -1.50 10.76
C ARG A 63 -0.59 -2.60 10.26
N GLU A 64 -0.99 -3.86 10.39
CA GLU A 64 -0.23 -5.01 9.88
C GLU A 64 -0.14 -4.97 8.35
N LEU A 65 -1.22 -4.62 7.66
CA LEU A 65 -1.23 -4.45 6.21
C LEU A 65 -0.33 -3.31 5.73
N PHE A 66 -0.17 -2.23 6.51
CA PHE A 66 0.83 -1.20 6.20
C PHE A 66 2.26 -1.75 6.21
N VAL A 67 2.58 -2.66 7.14
CA VAL A 67 3.88 -3.35 7.17
C VAL A 67 4.04 -4.25 5.95
N VAL A 68 3.01 -5.05 5.62
CA VAL A 68 3.00 -5.89 4.42
C VAL A 68 3.20 -5.05 3.15
N GLY A 69 2.51 -3.92 3.01
CA GLY A 69 2.66 -3.00 1.89
C GLY A 69 4.08 -2.44 1.78
N ALA A 70 4.70 -2.10 2.91
CA ALA A 70 6.10 -1.67 2.95
C ALA A 70 7.05 -2.80 2.50
N GLU A 71 6.88 -4.02 2.99
CA GLU A 71 7.69 -5.17 2.57
C GLU A 71 7.56 -5.45 1.06
N LEU A 72 6.33 -5.46 0.54
CA LEU A 72 6.07 -5.60 -0.90
C LEU A 72 6.73 -4.49 -1.72
N ALA A 73 6.73 -3.26 -1.21
CA ALA A 73 7.38 -2.12 -1.85
C ALA A 73 8.92 -2.16 -1.77
N THR A 74 9.52 -2.99 -0.90
CA THR A 74 10.99 -3.18 -0.80
C THR A 74 11.53 -4.34 -1.62
N SER A 75 10.66 -5.15 -2.25
CA SER A 75 11.06 -6.40 -2.87
C SER A 75 12.01 -6.18 -4.05
N LYS A 76 13.28 -6.53 -3.85
CA LYS A 76 14.26 -6.71 -4.92
C LYS A 76 14.02 -8.08 -5.57
N ARG A 77 13.08 -8.19 -6.51
CA ARG A 77 13.21 -9.26 -7.50
C ARG A 77 14.32 -8.87 -8.47
N VAL A 78 15.48 -9.47 -8.21
CA VAL A 78 16.56 -9.64 -9.16
C VAL A 78 16.03 -10.54 -10.28
N ASP A 79 15.28 -9.97 -11.22
CA ASP A 79 15.09 -10.60 -12.53
C ASP A 79 16.35 -10.28 -13.35
N GLN A 80 17.48 -10.85 -12.93
CA GLN A 80 18.64 -11.04 -13.79
C GLN A 80 18.47 -12.41 -14.45
N ASN A 81 17.94 -12.40 -15.67
CA ASN A 81 18.33 -13.39 -16.68
C ASN A 81 19.64 -12.95 -17.33
#